data_AF-A0A7C6X803-F1
#
_entry.id   AF-A0A7C6X803-F1
#
_cell.length_a   1.000
_cell.length_b   1.000
_cell.length_c   1.000
_cell.angle_alpha   90.00
_cell.angle_beta   90.00
_cell.angle_gamma   90.00
#
_symmetry.space_group_name_H-M   'P 1'
#
loop_
_entity.id
_entity.type
_entity.pdbx_description
1 polymer ?
#
loop_
_entity_poly.entity_id
_entity_poly.type
_entity_poly.pdbx_seq_one_letter_code
_entity_poly.pdbx_strand_id
1 'polypeptide(L)'
;MRKILDRMVLGVAALLVSAIVVAAPLTQVQVENYIASFAEAQMLAEQNPTQQKGIDRHRPLVSSVELLAKDSQLYQGLSSIAQKHHFRTAEQWADVGDRVMNAYFIVKQGTTLEFIERNYKEAEQRINSNPDYTEQHKKGVLTGMEKGYLRNVKKIQDAQPDLPAVSGLMDQVAPLFPE
;
A
#
# COMPACT_ATOMS: atom_id res chain seq x y z
N MET A 1 57.73 -34.64 17.70
CA MET A 1 57.41 -35.01 16.30
C MET A 1 55.94 -35.42 16.27
N ARG A 2 55.00 -34.50 15.97
CA ARG A 2 54.54 -34.07 14.64
C ARG A 2 53.68 -35.13 13.95
N LYS A 3 52.37 -34.84 13.88
CA LYS A 3 51.31 -35.24 12.91
C LYS A 3 49.98 -34.96 13.64
N ILE A 4 49.40 -33.76 13.65
CA ILE A 4 48.84 -32.95 12.55
C ILE A 4 47.95 -33.77 11.61
N LEU A 5 46.68 -33.34 11.57
CA LEU A 5 45.62 -33.59 10.60
C LEU A 5 44.93 -34.96 10.63
N ASP A 6 43.70 -34.99 11.14
CA ASP A 6 42.59 -35.23 10.22
C ASP A 6 41.40 -34.33 10.56
N ARG A 7 40.91 -33.67 9.51
CA ARG A 7 39.88 -32.63 9.53
C ARG A 7 38.53 -33.31 9.34
N MET A 8 37.60 -33.16 10.28
CA MET A 8 36.17 -33.22 9.98
C MET A 8 35.58 -31.83 10.11
N VAL A 9 35.65 -31.09 9.00
CA VAL A 9 34.83 -29.90 8.77
C VAL A 9 33.40 -30.40 8.60
N LEU A 10 32.61 -30.40 9.67
CA LEU A 10 31.16 -30.50 9.55
C LEU A 10 30.66 -29.20 8.92
N GLY A 11 30.47 -29.23 7.60
CA GLY A 11 29.82 -28.17 6.85
C GLY A 11 28.34 -28.13 7.20
N VAL A 12 27.95 -27.22 8.09
CA VAL A 12 26.55 -26.81 8.24
C VAL A 12 26.24 -25.88 7.07
N ALA A 13 25.75 -26.46 5.98
CA ALA A 13 25.14 -25.71 4.89
C ALA A 13 23.79 -25.18 5.37
N ALA A 14 23.78 -23.97 5.95
CA ALA A 14 22.54 -23.23 6.18
C ALA A 14 22.02 -22.75 4.83
N LEU A 15 21.06 -23.49 4.26
CA LEU A 15 20.23 -23.03 3.15
C LEU A 15 19.41 -21.83 3.64
N LEU A 16 19.90 -20.63 3.35
CA LEU A 16 19.15 -19.39 3.43
C LEU A 16 18.06 -19.44 2.36
N VAL A 17 16.92 -20.07 2.67
CA VAL A 17 15.68 -19.83 1.94
C VAL A 17 15.29 -18.41 2.29
N SER A 18 15.63 -17.47 1.41
CA SER A 18 15.10 -16.11 1.46
C SER A 18 13.59 -16.19 1.34
N ALA A 19 12.89 -16.21 2.48
CA ALA A 19 11.45 -16.06 2.50
C ALA A 19 11.15 -14.72 1.86
N ILE A 20 10.47 -14.74 0.71
CA ILE A 20 9.83 -13.56 0.17
C ILE A 20 8.81 -13.16 1.25
N VAL A 21 9.13 -12.12 2.02
CA VAL A 21 8.20 -11.55 2.99
C VAL A 21 7.13 -10.84 2.18
N VAL A 22 6.12 -11.60 1.74
CA VAL A 22 4.84 -11.02 1.33
C VAL A 22 4.27 -10.37 2.59
N ALA A 23 3.97 -9.07 2.53
CA ALA A 23 3.34 -8.39 3.65
C ALA A 23 2.07 -9.16 4.04
N ALA A 24 1.95 -9.51 5.31
CA ALA A 24 0.79 -10.25 5.78
C ALA A 24 -0.49 -9.45 5.45
N PRO A 25 -1.56 -10.13 4.98
CA PRO A 25 -2.86 -9.49 4.79
C PRO A 25 -3.31 -8.72 6.02
N LEU A 26 -4.03 -7.61 5.83
CA LEU A 26 -4.68 -6.94 6.95
C LEU A 26 -5.66 -7.89 7.64
N THR A 27 -5.72 -7.82 8.97
CA THR A 27 -6.78 -8.45 9.74
C THR A 27 -7.90 -7.45 10.01
N GLN A 28 -9.11 -7.95 10.24
CA GLN A 28 -10.25 -7.09 10.61
C GLN A 28 -9.94 -6.25 11.87
N VAL A 29 -9.28 -6.85 12.87
CA VAL A 29 -8.86 -6.15 14.10
C VAL A 29 -7.92 -4.98 13.82
N GLN A 30 -7.01 -5.10 12.85
CA GLN A 30 -6.14 -3.98 12.47
C GLN A 30 -6.92 -2.82 11.86
N VAL A 31 -7.94 -3.12 11.04
CA VAL A 31 -8.82 -2.12 10.44
C VAL A 31 -9.66 -1.44 11.54
N GLU A 32 -10.24 -2.21 12.46
CA GLU A 32 -11.02 -1.69 13.59
C GLU A 32 -10.18 -0.79 14.50
N ASN A 33 -8.95 -1.20 14.85
CA ASN A 33 -8.03 -0.37 15.62
C ASN A 33 -7.64 0.92 14.89
N TYR A 34 -7.50 0.86 13.56
CA TYR A 34 -7.22 2.05 12.77
C TYR A 34 -8.41 3.02 12.78
N ILE A 35 -9.63 2.52 12.58
CA ILE A 35 -10.87 3.31 12.68
C ILE A 35 -10.97 3.96 14.07
N ALA A 36 -10.74 3.18 15.14
CA ALA A 36 -10.85 3.65 16.52
C ALA A 36 -9.82 4.74 16.88
N SER A 37 -8.66 4.75 16.23
CA SER A 37 -7.58 5.71 16.48
C SER A 37 -7.65 6.98 15.61
N PHE A 38 -8.39 6.93 14.50
CA PHE A 38 -8.32 7.97 13.47
C PHE A 38 -8.69 9.36 13.98
N ALA A 39 -9.79 9.50 14.74
CA ALA A 39 -10.24 10.79 15.25
C ALA A 39 -9.21 11.43 16.20
N GLU A 40 -8.56 10.64 17.05
CA GLU A 40 -7.49 11.13 17.94
C GLU A 40 -6.27 11.58 17.13
N ALA A 41 -5.88 10.82 16.11
CA ALA A 41 -4.75 11.16 15.24
C ALA A 41 -5.02 12.42 14.40
N GLN A 42 -6.25 12.58 13.89
CA GLN A 42 -6.69 13.76 13.16
C GLN A 42 -6.63 15.01 14.05
N MET A 43 -7.21 14.95 15.25
CA MET A 43 -7.16 16.06 16.21
C MET A 43 -5.72 16.45 16.57
N LEU A 44 -4.83 15.46 16.75
CA LEU A 44 -3.41 15.72 17.00
C LEU A 44 -2.75 16.46 15.83
N ALA A 45 -3.02 16.03 14.59
CA ALA A 45 -2.47 16.66 13.39
C ALA A 45 -2.98 18.11 13.22
N GLU A 46 -4.26 18.36 13.48
CA GLU A 46 -4.87 19.70 13.45
C GLU A 46 -4.24 20.66 14.46
N GLN A 47 -3.91 20.16 15.66
CA GLN A 47 -3.24 20.93 16.70
C GLN A 47 -1.75 21.17 16.42
N ASN A 48 -1.15 20.39 15.52
CA ASN A 48 0.28 20.42 15.21
C ASN A 48 0.50 20.53 13.69
N PRO A 49 0.07 21.63 13.04
CA PRO A 49 0.14 21.75 11.60
C PRO A 49 1.59 21.69 11.11
N THR A 50 1.84 20.85 10.10
CA THR A 50 3.18 20.70 9.49
C THR A 50 3.18 21.16 8.04
N GLN A 51 4.24 21.85 7.62
CA GLN A 51 4.47 22.17 6.21
C GLN A 51 5.33 21.08 5.55
N GLN A 52 4.77 19.88 5.43
CA GLN A 52 5.46 18.77 4.76
C GLN A 52 5.44 18.96 3.24
N LYS A 53 6.61 18.78 2.61
CA LYS A 53 6.77 18.72 1.16
C LYS A 53 7.27 17.33 0.79
N GLY A 54 6.90 16.85 -0.39
CA GLY A 54 7.37 15.55 -0.89
C GLY A 54 6.57 14.34 -0.39
N ILE A 55 5.31 14.54 0.03
CA ILE A 55 4.40 13.42 0.34
C ILE A 55 4.25 12.53 -0.89
N ASP A 56 4.44 11.22 -0.70
CA ASP A 56 4.15 10.22 -1.72
C ASP A 56 2.63 10.04 -1.83
N ARG A 57 2.08 10.35 -3.01
CA ARG A 57 0.64 10.22 -3.28
C ARG A 57 0.14 8.77 -3.24
N HIS A 58 1.02 7.79 -3.36
CA HIS A 58 0.65 6.37 -3.30
C HIS A 58 0.63 5.81 -1.88
N ARG A 59 1.39 6.44 -0.96
CA ARG A 59 1.48 6.08 0.45
C ARG A 59 1.53 7.35 1.32
N PRO A 60 0.47 8.17 1.29
CA PRO A 60 0.50 9.50 1.89
C PRO A 60 0.68 9.46 3.39
N LEU A 61 0.09 8.51 4.12
CA LEU A 61 0.22 8.45 5.57
C LEU A 61 1.63 8.00 5.97
N VAL A 62 2.15 6.94 5.36
CA VAL A 62 3.50 6.44 5.67
C VAL A 62 4.54 7.50 5.37
N SER A 63 4.50 8.09 4.17
CA SER A 63 5.46 9.14 3.80
C SER A 63 5.34 10.39 4.68
N SER A 64 4.13 10.76 5.12
CA SER A 64 3.95 11.85 6.08
C SER A 64 4.60 11.53 7.43
N VAL A 65 4.44 10.32 7.96
CA VAL A 65 5.07 9.92 9.23
C VAL A 65 6.59 9.82 9.12
N GLU A 66 7.11 9.33 7.99
CA GLU A 66 8.55 9.24 7.72
C GLU A 66 9.23 10.62 7.68
N LEU A 67 8.50 11.66 7.25
CA LEU A 67 8.99 13.03 7.20
C LEU A 67 8.96 13.76 8.56
N LEU A 68 8.36 13.17 9.59
CA LEU A 68 8.38 13.76 10.93
C LEU A 68 9.71 13.49 11.64
N ALA A 69 10.24 14.51 12.30
CA ALA A 69 11.34 14.32 13.24
C ALA A 69 10.86 13.44 14.40
N LYS A 70 11.63 12.41 14.76
CA LYS A 70 11.24 11.41 15.77
C LYS A 70 11.06 11.99 17.16
N ASP A 71 11.70 13.11 17.46
CA ASP A 71 11.58 13.87 18.71
C ASP A 71 10.47 14.93 18.67
N SER A 72 9.79 15.11 17.53
CA SER A 72 8.69 16.09 17.43
C SER A 72 7.48 15.68 18.26
N GLN A 73 6.76 16.67 18.78
CA GLN A 73 5.51 16.47 19.52
C GLN A 73 4.48 15.68 18.71
N LEU A 74 4.36 15.96 17.41
CA LEU A 74 3.44 15.25 16.53
C LEU A 74 3.81 13.77 16.39
N TYR A 75 5.09 13.44 16.17
CA TYR A 75 5.51 12.05 16.06
C TYR A 75 5.33 11.28 17.37
N GLN A 76 5.67 11.89 18.51
CA GLN A 76 5.53 11.27 19.83
C GLN A 76 4.06 11.08 20.21
N GLY A 77 3.21 12.06 19.92
CA GLY A 77 1.77 11.94 20.10
C GLY A 77 1.18 10.84 19.24
N LEU A 78 1.55 10.77 17.96
CA LEU A 78 1.06 9.74 17.05
C LEU A 78 1.54 8.35 17.47
N SER A 79 2.79 8.23 17.94
CA SER A 79 3.33 6.99 18.49
C SER A 79 2.55 6.53 19.73
N SER A 80 2.14 7.47 20.59
CA SER A 80 1.33 7.18 21.78
C SER A 80 -0.07 6.70 21.41
N ILE A 81 -0.72 7.36 20.43
CA ILE A 81 -2.02 6.93 19.89
C ILE A 81 -1.90 5.55 19.25
N ALA A 82 -0.87 5.32 18.44
CA ALA A 82 -0.61 4.03 17.80
C ALA A 82 -0.52 2.91 18.86
N GLN A 83 0.28 3.10 19.91
CA GLN A 83 0.43 2.13 20.99
C GLN A 83 -0.87 1.89 21.78
N LYS A 84 -1.61 2.96 22.09
CA LYS A 84 -2.92 2.89 22.75
C LYS A 84 -3.89 1.99 21.97
N HIS A 85 -3.81 2.02 20.64
CA HIS A 85 -4.65 1.25 19.73
C HIS A 85 -3.93 0.01 19.17
N HIS A 86 -2.98 -0.55 19.92
CA HIS A 86 -2.33 -1.84 19.66
C HIS A 86 -1.47 -1.92 18.39
N PHE A 87 -1.05 -0.79 17.83
CA PHE A 87 0.03 -0.72 16.85
C PHE A 87 1.38 -0.58 17.56
N ARG A 88 2.43 -1.17 16.98
CA ARG A 88 3.79 -1.13 17.53
C ARG A 88 4.42 0.26 17.40
N THR A 89 4.16 0.93 16.28
CA THR A 89 4.77 2.23 15.95
C THR A 89 3.81 3.11 15.14
N ALA A 90 4.12 4.41 15.05
CA ALA A 90 3.41 5.35 14.19
C ALA A 90 3.47 4.95 12.70
N GLU A 91 4.58 4.36 12.24
CA GLU A 91 4.72 3.86 10.87
C GLU A 91 3.81 2.66 10.61
N GLN A 92 3.67 1.75 11.59
CA GLN A 92 2.75 0.63 11.42
C GLN A 92 1.30 1.11 11.35
N TRP A 93 0.93 2.09 12.18
CA TRP A 93 -0.38 2.72 12.11
C TRP A 93 -0.63 3.36 10.73
N ALA A 94 0.37 4.10 10.23
CA ALA A 94 0.29 4.75 8.93
C ALA A 94 0.23 3.75 7.76
N ASP A 95 0.98 2.65 7.82
CA ASP A 95 0.95 1.59 6.82
C ASP A 95 -0.41 0.92 6.74
N VAL A 96 -1.01 0.62 7.90
CA VAL A 96 -2.38 0.10 7.96
C VAL A 96 -3.35 1.13 7.38
N GLY A 97 -3.21 2.41 7.70
CA GLY A 97 -4.05 3.46 7.14
C GLY A 97 -3.98 3.57 5.62
N ASP A 98 -2.78 3.55 5.03
CA ASP A 98 -2.60 3.61 3.57
C ASP A 98 -3.22 2.39 2.88
N ARG A 99 -3.10 1.20 3.50
CA ARG A 99 -3.70 -0.04 2.99
C ARG A 99 -5.22 -0.04 3.11
N VAL A 100 -5.77 0.45 4.23
CA VAL A 100 -7.21 0.65 4.43
C VAL A 100 -7.77 1.62 3.40
N MET A 101 -7.11 2.76 3.19
CA MET A 101 -7.49 3.75 2.18
C MET A 101 -7.51 3.14 0.77
N ASN A 102 -6.45 2.43 0.38
CA ASN A 102 -6.35 1.80 -0.93
C ASN A 102 -7.43 0.73 -1.16
N ALA A 103 -7.65 -0.15 -0.18
CA ALA A 103 -8.69 -1.17 -0.23
C ALA A 103 -10.09 -0.54 -0.29
N TYR A 104 -10.36 0.48 0.53
CA TYR A 104 -11.63 1.21 0.55
C TYR A 104 -11.96 1.77 -0.84
N PHE A 105 -11.03 2.47 -1.49
CA PHE A 105 -11.30 3.03 -2.81
C PHE A 105 -11.52 1.97 -3.90
N ILE A 106 -10.84 0.82 -3.80
CA ILE A 106 -11.07 -0.30 -4.74
C ILE A 106 -12.47 -0.89 -4.54
N VAL A 107 -12.87 -1.15 -3.30
CA VAL A 107 -14.20 -1.67 -2.98
C VAL A 107 -15.29 -0.67 -3.35
N LYS A 108 -15.14 0.61 -2.98
CA LYS A 108 -16.10 1.69 -3.28
C LYS A 108 -16.34 1.85 -4.78
N GLN A 109 -15.29 1.79 -5.59
CA GLN A 109 -15.40 1.94 -7.04
C GLN A 109 -15.97 0.68 -7.73
N GLY A 110 -15.97 -0.47 -7.05
CA GLY A 110 -16.34 -1.75 -7.65
C GLY A 110 -15.38 -2.18 -8.77
N THR A 111 -14.18 -1.61 -8.84
CA THR A 111 -13.20 -1.89 -9.89
C THR A 111 -12.57 -3.25 -9.63
N THR A 112 -12.68 -4.16 -10.59
CA THR A 112 -12.05 -5.49 -10.55
C THR A 112 -10.93 -5.60 -11.59
N LEU A 113 -10.03 -6.59 -11.42
CA LEU A 113 -9.03 -6.91 -12.44
C LEU A 113 -9.68 -7.26 -13.78
N GLU A 114 -10.77 -8.03 -13.75
CA GLU A 114 -11.52 -8.40 -14.96
C GLU A 114 -12.09 -7.16 -15.67
N PHE A 115 -12.65 -6.21 -14.91
CA PHE A 115 -13.16 -4.96 -15.46
C PHE A 115 -12.04 -4.14 -16.12
N ILE A 116 -10.88 -4.02 -15.48
CA ILE A 116 -9.73 -3.31 -16.05
C ILE A 116 -9.23 -3.99 -17.31
N GLU A 117 -9.07 -5.31 -17.29
CA GLU A 117 -8.56 -6.10 -18.41
C GLU A 117 -9.50 -6.03 -19.62
N ARG A 118 -10.80 -6.17 -19.40
CA ARG A 118 -11.81 -6.03 -20.46
C ARG A 118 -11.76 -4.64 -21.09
N ASN A 119 -11.77 -3.58 -20.29
CA ASN A 119 -11.73 -2.21 -20.80
C ASN A 119 -10.44 -1.90 -21.56
N TYR A 120 -9.30 -2.43 -21.11
CA TYR A 120 -8.02 -2.30 -21.81
C TYR A 120 -8.06 -2.96 -23.19
N LYS A 121 -8.51 -4.22 -23.27
CA LYS A 121 -8.60 -4.96 -24.53
C LYS A 121 -9.57 -4.31 -25.52
N GLU A 122 -10.72 -3.85 -25.05
CA GLU A 122 -11.69 -3.13 -25.89
C GLU A 122 -11.12 -1.82 -26.42
N ALA A 123 -10.42 -1.05 -25.58
CA ALA A 123 -9.78 0.20 -26.00
C ALA A 123 -8.64 -0.06 -27.00
N GLU A 124 -7.81 -1.07 -26.77
CA GLU A 124 -6.76 -1.51 -27.69
C GLU A 124 -7.32 -1.88 -29.06
N GLN A 125 -8.40 -2.66 -29.10
CA GLN A 125 -9.06 -3.03 -30.34
C GLN A 125 -9.59 -1.80 -31.09
N ARG A 126 -10.27 -0.86 -30.40
CA ARG A 126 -10.77 0.38 -31.00
C ARG A 126 -9.67 1.26 -31.57
N ILE A 127 -8.53 1.36 -30.90
CA ILE A 127 -7.38 2.16 -31.38
C ILE A 127 -6.77 1.51 -32.62
N ASN A 128 -6.61 0.18 -32.60
CA ASN A 128 -6.01 -0.55 -33.71
C ASN A 128 -6.89 -0.54 -34.97
N SER A 129 -8.21 -0.59 -34.81
CA SER A 129 -9.17 -0.59 -35.92
C SER A 129 -9.51 0.81 -36.45
N ASN A 130 -9.07 1.89 -35.79
CA ASN A 130 -9.37 3.25 -36.22
C ASN A 130 -8.56 3.62 -37.49
N PRO A 131 -9.21 3.87 -38.65
CA PRO A 131 -8.52 4.23 -39.89
C PRO A 131 -7.96 5.66 -39.88
N ASP A 132 -8.45 6.54 -39.01
CA ASP A 132 -8.03 7.94 -38.92
C ASP A 132 -6.69 8.08 -38.18
N TYR A 133 -6.24 7.02 -37.51
CA TYR A 133 -4.98 7.02 -36.76
C TYR A 133 -3.83 6.50 -37.60
N THR A 134 -2.76 7.29 -37.68
CA THR A 134 -1.48 6.81 -38.19
C THR A 134 -0.89 5.74 -37.27
N GLU A 135 -0.07 4.85 -37.79
CA GLU A 135 0.59 3.81 -36.99
C GLU A 135 1.44 4.38 -35.85
N GLN A 136 2.09 5.53 -36.09
CA GLN A 136 2.83 6.23 -35.04
C GLN A 136 1.92 6.74 -33.93
N HIS A 137 0.74 7.26 -34.29
CA HIS A 137 -0.25 7.73 -33.31
C HIS A 137 -0.80 6.56 -32.49
N LYS A 138 -1.20 5.46 -33.15
CA LYS A 138 -1.65 4.22 -32.48
C LYS A 138 -0.64 3.75 -31.45
N LYS A 139 0.63 3.61 -31.85
CA LYS A 139 1.72 3.19 -30.96
C LYS A 139 1.86 4.10 -29.74
N GLY A 140 1.78 5.43 -29.94
CA GLY A 140 1.88 6.40 -28.86
C GLY A 140 0.75 6.26 -27.83
N VAL A 141 -0.50 6.17 -28.31
CA VAL A 141 -1.68 6.02 -27.44
C VAL A 141 -1.65 4.68 -26.70
N LEU A 142 -1.38 3.58 -27.41
CA LEU A 142 -1.28 2.24 -26.82
C LEU A 142 -0.20 2.16 -25.74
N THR A 143 0.97 2.76 -25.98
CA THR A 143 2.05 2.82 -24.96
C THR A 143 1.60 3.53 -23.68
N GLY A 144 0.87 4.64 -23.82
CA GLY A 144 0.32 5.38 -22.66
C GLY A 144 -0.73 4.58 -21.92
N MET A 145 -1.61 3.93 -22.67
CA MET A 145 -2.69 3.08 -22.16
C MET A 145 -2.15 1.86 -21.41
N GLU A 146 -1.18 1.15 -21.98
CA GLU A 146 -0.52 -0.01 -21.36
C GLU A 146 0.12 0.37 -20.02
N LYS A 147 0.83 1.50 -19.97
CA LYS A 147 1.38 2.02 -18.71
C LYS A 147 0.29 2.30 -17.67
N GLY A 148 -0.85 2.86 -18.08
CA GLY A 148 -2.00 3.10 -17.20
C GLY A 148 -2.63 1.81 -16.69
N TYR A 149 -2.85 0.85 -17.60
CA TYR A 149 -3.34 -0.49 -17.32
C TYR A 149 -2.48 -1.20 -16.29
N LEU A 150 -1.16 -1.29 -16.53
CA LEU A 150 -0.23 -1.95 -15.61
C LEU A 150 -0.22 -1.31 -14.22
N ARG A 151 -0.33 0.03 -14.13
CA ARG A 151 -0.45 0.72 -12.83
C ARG A 151 -1.73 0.34 -12.09
N ASN A 152 -2.87 0.29 -12.78
CA ASN A 152 -4.14 -0.07 -12.16
C ASN A 152 -4.19 -1.55 -11.77
N VAL A 153 -3.66 -2.45 -12.60
CA VAL A 153 -3.50 -3.88 -12.28
C VAL A 153 -2.67 -4.04 -11.02
N LYS A 154 -1.50 -3.39 -10.95
CA LYS A 154 -0.64 -3.45 -9.77
C LYS A 154 -1.36 -2.92 -8.53
N LYS A 155 -2.04 -1.78 -8.63
CA LYS A 155 -2.80 -1.20 -7.51
C LYS A 155 -3.84 -2.18 -6.95
N ILE A 156 -4.61 -2.86 -7.80
CA ILE A 156 -5.58 -3.85 -7.34
C ILE A 156 -4.88 -5.07 -6.75
N GLN A 157 -3.85 -5.59 -7.41
CA GLN A 157 -3.10 -6.74 -6.91
C GLN A 157 -2.47 -6.49 -5.54
N ASP A 158 -1.88 -5.30 -5.33
CA ASP A 158 -1.26 -4.91 -4.06
C ASP A 158 -2.30 -4.86 -2.92
N ALA A 159 -3.53 -4.41 -3.21
CA ALA A 159 -4.61 -4.32 -2.23
C ALA A 159 -5.45 -5.60 -2.10
N GLN A 160 -5.34 -6.53 -3.05
CA GLN A 160 -6.14 -7.76 -3.11
C GLN A 160 -6.15 -8.55 -1.79
N PRO A 161 -5.01 -8.71 -1.08
CA PRO A 161 -4.98 -9.42 0.21
C PRO A 161 -5.80 -8.73 1.30
N ASP A 162 -6.01 -7.41 1.20
CA ASP A 162 -6.59 -6.57 2.25
C ASP A 162 -8.09 -6.33 2.07
N LEU A 163 -8.61 -6.57 0.86
CA LEU A 163 -10.03 -6.39 0.55
C LEU A 163 -10.96 -7.11 1.55
N PRO A 164 -10.71 -8.37 1.96
CA PRO A 164 -11.59 -9.07 2.89
C PRO A 164 -11.72 -8.38 4.25
N ALA A 165 -10.64 -7.78 4.76
CA ALA A 165 -10.65 -7.11 6.07
C ALA A 165 -11.41 -5.77 6.04
N VAL A 166 -11.50 -5.13 4.88
CA VAL A 166 -12.14 -3.81 4.72
C VAL A 166 -13.58 -3.92 4.22
N SER A 167 -13.90 -4.92 3.40
CA SER A 167 -15.20 -5.04 2.72
C SER A 167 -16.40 -5.08 3.69
N GLY A 168 -16.24 -5.70 4.86
CA GLY A 168 -17.30 -5.75 5.88
C GLY A 168 -17.43 -4.49 6.74
N LEU A 169 -16.53 -3.52 6.59
CA LEU A 169 -16.44 -2.33 7.43
C LEU A 169 -16.60 -1.03 6.63
N MET A 170 -17.09 -1.11 5.38
CA MET A 170 -17.16 0.04 4.46
C MET A 170 -17.90 1.25 5.06
N ASP A 171 -19.01 1.03 5.78
CA ASP A 171 -19.79 2.10 6.42
C ASP A 171 -19.00 2.82 7.52
N GLN A 172 -18.07 2.12 8.17
CA GLN A 172 -17.25 2.67 9.26
C GLN A 172 -15.97 3.33 8.73
N VAL A 173 -15.48 2.86 7.58
CA VAL A 173 -14.30 3.42 6.90
C VAL A 173 -14.66 4.66 6.07
N ALA A 174 -15.85 4.71 5.47
CA ALA A 174 -16.24 5.81 4.60
C ALA A 174 -16.10 7.23 5.21
N PRO A 175 -16.48 7.47 6.49
CA PRO A 175 -16.30 8.78 7.11
C PRO A 175 -14.85 9.24 7.26
N LEU A 176 -13.87 8.32 7.19
CA LEU A 176 -12.44 8.65 7.30
C LEU A 176 -11.90 9.29 6.00
N PHE A 177 -12.58 9.08 4.87
CA PHE A 177 -12.16 9.51 3.55
C PHE A 177 -13.30 10.24 2.81
N PRO A 178 -13.65 11.47 3.25
CA PRO A 178 -14.70 12.27 2.62
C PRO A 178 -14.36 12.62 1.15
N GLU A 179 -15.40 12.82 0.35
CA GLU A 179 -15.29 13.15 -1.09
C GLU A 179 -14.74 14.55 -1.36
#